data_AF-A0A3B0UMX2-F1
#
_entry.id   AF-A0A3B0UMX2-F1
#
_cell.length_a   1.000
_cell.length_b   1.000
_cell.length_c   1.000
_cell.angle_alpha   90.00
_cell.angle_beta   90.00
_cell.angle_gamma   90.00
#
_symmetry.space_group_name_H-M   'P 1'
#
loop_
_entity.id
_entity.type
_entity.pdbx_description
1 polymer ?
#
loop_
_entity_poly.entity_id
_entity_poly.type
_entity_poly.pdbx_seq_one_letter_code
_entity_poly.pdbx_strand_id
1 'polypeptide(L)'
;MGTKTIDTTTLRNNFSTTLKSLDKEDILFIKSRGKLTGKVIIDDEILEDLLLLQDEEYVKGIAKAREEAKNGEVYTFDEVFGDVL
;
A
#
# COMPACT_ATOMS: atom_id res chain seq x y z
N MET A 1 0.88 9.42 -4.38
CA MET A 1 2.01 9.13 -3.46
C MET A 1 2.97 10.30 -3.35
N GLY A 2 2.96 11.00 -2.21
CA GLY A 2 3.93 12.04 -1.85
C GLY A 2 4.98 11.51 -0.87
N THR A 3 6.20 12.03 -0.93
CA THR A 3 7.24 11.73 0.08
C THR A 3 7.52 12.97 0.91
N LYS A 4 7.37 12.86 2.24
CA LYS A 4 7.60 13.94 3.20
C LYS A 4 8.75 13.56 4.14
N THR A 5 9.46 14.54 4.70
CA THR A 5 10.53 14.29 5.68
C THR A 5 10.30 15.09 6.95
N ILE A 6 10.60 14.50 8.11
CA ILE A 6 10.51 15.17 9.40
C ILE A 6 11.67 14.78 10.31
N ASP A 7 12.16 15.71 11.14
CA ASP A 7 13.12 15.38 12.18
C ASP A 7 12.45 14.67 13.36
N THR A 8 13.15 13.69 13.94
CA THR A 8 12.65 12.84 15.03
C THR A 8 12.16 13.68 16.22
N THR A 9 12.85 14.78 16.53
CA THR A 9 12.46 15.68 17.62
C THR A 9 11.11 16.36 17.33
N THR A 10 10.92 16.86 16.11
CA THR A 10 9.68 17.52 15.68
C THR A 10 8.52 16.53 15.66
N LEU A 11 8.76 15.32 15.14
CA LEU A 11 7.77 14.25 15.10
C LEU A 11 7.28 13.86 16.50
N ARG A 12 8.21 13.62 17.44
CA ARG A 12 7.86 13.25 18.81
C ARG A 12 7.01 14.32 19.52
N ASN A 13 7.32 15.59 19.30
CA ASN A 13 6.62 16.69 19.95
C ASN A 13 5.23 16.97 19.34
N ASN A 14 4.99 16.54 18.10
CA ASN A 14 3.78 16.90 17.34
C ASN A 14 3.08 15.68 16.71
N PHE A 15 3.30 14.47 17.26
CA PHE A 15 2.98 13.21 16.61
C PHE A 15 1.54 13.15 16.05
N SER A 16 0.53 13.37 16.89
CA SER A 16 -0.87 13.30 16.48
C SER A 16 -1.22 14.31 15.37
N THR A 17 -0.74 15.55 15.51
CA THR A 17 -1.00 16.62 14.53
C THR A 17 -0.30 16.33 13.21
N THR A 18 0.95 15.84 13.26
CA THR A 18 1.69 15.44 12.07
C THR A 18 0.94 14.32 11.33
N LEU A 19 0.48 13.28 12.02
CA LEU A 19 -0.28 12.20 11.38
C LEU A 19 -1.57 12.69 10.71
N LYS A 20 -2.32 13.57 11.37
CA LYS A 20 -3.55 14.16 10.81
C LYS A 20 -3.32 15.05 9.59
N SER A 21 -2.10 15.54 9.39
CA SER A 21 -1.72 16.40 8.26
C SER A 21 -1.16 15.62 7.06
N LEU A 22 -0.98 14.31 7.20
CA LEU A 22 -0.57 13.44 6.10
C LEU A 22 -1.80 12.97 5.34
N ASP A 23 -1.67 12.94 4.01
CA ASP A 23 -2.63 12.27 3.16
C ASP A 23 -2.41 10.75 3.23
N LYS A 24 -3.43 9.94 2.92
CA LYS A 24 -3.35 8.47 3.00
C LYS A 24 -2.19 7.88 2.19
N GLU A 25 -1.89 8.49 1.04
CA GLU A 25 -0.81 8.06 0.14
C GLU A 25 0.57 8.65 0.48
N ASP A 26 0.70 9.41 1.57
CA ASP A 26 1.99 10.01 1.94
C ASP A 26 2.88 9.00 2.68
N ILE A 27 4.17 8.99 2.31
CA ILE A 27 5.21 8.30 3.08
C ILE A 27 6.04 9.34 3.82
N LEU A 28 6.05 9.26 5.15
CA LEU A 28 6.78 10.18 6.02
C LEU A 28 8.12 9.58 6.47
N PHE A 29 9.21 10.08 5.91
CA PHE A 29 10.57 9.68 6.25
C PHE A 29 11.08 10.38 7.51
N ILE A 30 11.65 9.59 8.42
CA ILE A 30 12.17 10.09 9.69
C ILE A 30 13.66 10.38 9.58
N LYS A 31 14.04 11.62 9.90
CA LYS A 31 15.43 12.08 10.00
C LYS A 31 15.87 12.20 11.45
N SER A 32 17.16 11.99 11.69
CA SER A 32 17.82 12.30 12.94
C SER A 32 19.14 13.00 12.64
N ARG A 33 19.37 14.16 13.27
CA ARG A 33 20.56 14.99 13.04
C ARG A 33 20.81 15.27 11.55
N GLY A 34 19.75 15.56 10.80
CA GLY A 34 19.80 15.87 9.37
C GLY A 34 20.01 14.66 8.44
N LYS A 35 20.13 13.43 8.97
CA LYS A 35 20.29 12.21 8.17
C LYS A 35 19.05 11.33 8.23
N LEU A 36 18.73 10.63 7.14
CA LEU A 36 17.66 9.64 7.12
C LEU A 36 17.99 8.48 8.07
N THR A 37 16.99 8.03 8.82
CA THR A 37 17.13 6.93 9.79
C THR A 37 16.85 5.55 9.17
N GLY A 38 16.35 5.51 7.94
CA GLY A 38 15.80 4.30 7.32
C GLY A 38 14.43 3.89 7.85
N LYS A 39 13.82 4.69 8.75
CA LYS A 39 12.47 4.48 9.26
C LYS A 39 11.49 5.43 8.58
N VAL A 40 10.29 4.92 8.30
CA VAL A 40 9.19 5.68 7.71
C VAL A 40 7.90 5.42 8.49
N ILE A 41 6.96 6.35 8.39
CA ILE A 41 5.56 6.14 8.72
C ILE A 41 4.80 6.09 7.40
N ILE A 42 3.95 5.10 7.25
CA ILE A 42 3.14 4.82 6.06
C ILE A 42 1.80 4.26 6.52
N ASP A 43 0.76 4.48 5.72
CA ASP A 43 -0.53 3.82 5.87
C ASP A 43 -0.40 2.30 5.66
N ASP A 44 -1.17 1.51 6.40
CA ASP A 44 -1.07 0.05 6.40
C ASP A 44 -1.56 -0.57 5.10
N GLU A 45 -2.60 -0.02 4.47
CA GLU A 45 -3.07 -0.49 3.16
C GLU A 45 -2.00 -0.27 2.07
N ILE A 46 -1.34 0.90 2.08
CA ILE A 46 -0.25 1.18 1.13
C ILE A 46 0.94 0.26 1.37
N LEU A 47 1.24 -0.07 2.63
CA LEU A 47 2.29 -1.04 2.95
C LEU A 47 1.94 -2.43 2.41
N GLU A 48 0.70 -2.88 2.57
CA GLU A 48 0.23 -4.17 2.06
C GLU A 48 0.37 -4.23 0.53
N ASP A 49 -0.08 -3.20 -0.19
CA ASP A 49 0.09 -3.10 -1.64
C ASP A 49 1.56 -3.19 -2.06
N LEU A 50 2.46 -2.48 -1.36
CA LEU A 50 3.89 -2.51 -1.64
C LEU A 50 4.52 -3.90 -1.41
N LEU A 51 4.07 -4.62 -0.38
CA LEU A 51 4.53 -5.98 -0.10
C LEU A 51 4.01 -6.96 -1.15
N LEU A 52 2.74 -6.84 -1.55
CA LEU A 52 2.14 -7.64 -2.60
C LEU A 52 2.83 -7.45 -3.95
N LEU A 53 3.31 -6.24 -4.25
CA LEU A 53 4.11 -5.99 -5.46
C LEU A 53 5.47 -6.71 -5.47
N GLN A 54 5.98 -7.14 -4.31
CA GLN A 54 7.20 -7.95 -4.23
C GLN A 54 6.93 -9.45 -4.42
N ASP A 55 5.68 -9.88 -4.33
CA ASP A 55 5.28 -11.26 -4.59
C ASP A 55 5.11 -11.48 -6.11
N GLU A 56 6.11 -12.12 -6.72
CA GLU A 56 6.08 -12.43 -8.15
C GLU A 56 4.89 -13.30 -8.57
N GLU A 57 4.45 -14.23 -7.72
CA GLU A 57 3.31 -15.10 -8.04
C GLU A 57 2.02 -14.31 -8.03
N TYR A 58 1.84 -13.43 -7.04
CA TYR A 58 0.70 -12.52 -6.96
C TYR A 58 0.62 -11.61 -8.20
N VAL A 59 1.75 -10.99 -8.59
CA VAL A 59 1.82 -10.12 -9.78
C VAL A 59 1.51 -10.90 -11.06
N LYS A 60 2.03 -12.13 -11.20
CA LYS A 60 1.70 -13.02 -12.34
C LYS A 60 0.22 -13.39 -12.35
N GLY A 61 -0.36 -13.66 -11.18
CA GLY A 61 -1.80 -13.91 -11.00
C GLY A 61 -2.66 -12.75 -11.48
N ILE A 62 -2.32 -11.50 -11.12
CA ILE A 62 -3.01 -10.30 -11.61
C ILE A 62 -2.90 -10.18 -13.13
N ALA A 63 -1.70 -10.39 -13.69
CA ALA A 63 -1.49 -10.30 -15.13
C ALA A 63 -2.36 -11.31 -15.89
N LYS A 64 -2.38 -12.56 -15.41
CA LYS A 64 -3.22 -13.64 -15.95
C LYS A 64 -4.71 -13.30 -15.84
N ALA A 65 -5.19 -12.89 -14.66
CA ALA A 65 -6.61 -12.54 -14.46
C ALA A 65 -7.06 -11.39 -15.38
N ARG A 66 -6.18 -10.42 -15.66
CA ARG A 66 -6.46 -9.34 -16.62
C ARG A 66 -6.57 -9.85 -18.05
N GLU A 67 -5.77 -10.84 -18.44
CA GLU A 67 -5.85 -11.47 -19.76
C GLU A 67 -7.13 -12.30 -19.90
N GLU A 68 -7.43 -13.15 -18.92
CA GLU A 68 -8.66 -13.95 -18.84
C GLU A 68 -9.89 -13.05 -18.95
N ALA A 69 -9.96 -11.97 -18.16
CA ALA A 69 -11.05 -11.00 -18.22
C ALA A 69 -11.20 -10.33 -19.59
N LYS A 70 -10.09 -10.00 -20.25
CA LYS A 70 -10.10 -9.40 -21.59
C LYS A 70 -10.57 -10.39 -22.66
N ASN A 71 -10.26 -11.66 -22.50
CA ASN A 71 -10.67 -12.74 -23.40
C ASN A 71 -12.11 -13.23 -23.11
N GLY A 72 -12.76 -12.71 -22.07
CA GLY A 72 -14.10 -13.12 -21.65
C GLY A 72 -14.11 -14.44 -20.87
N GLU A 73 -12.94 -14.92 -20.41
CA GLU A 73 -12.76 -16.09 -19.55
C GLU A 73 -13.10 -15.73 -18.11
N VAL A 74 -14.33 -15.30 -17.88
CA VAL A 74 -14.87 -14.90 -16.58
C VAL A 74 -16.02 -15.80 -16.21
N TYR A 75 -16.14 -16.10 -14.92
CA TYR A 75 -17.29 -16.81 -14.38
C TYR A 75 -18.26 -15.80 -13.78
N THR A 76 -19.54 -15.99 -14.05
CA THR A 76 -20.62 -15.27 -13.37
C THR A 76 -20.80 -15.78 -11.95
N PHE A 77 -21.48 -15.01 -11.11
CA PHE A 77 -21.77 -15.41 -9.74
C PHE A 77 -22.48 -16.77 -9.67
N ASP A 78 -23.48 -16.98 -10.53
CA ASP A 78 -24.25 -18.23 -10.59
C ASP A 78 -23.37 -19.42 -11.03
N GLU A 79 -22.43 -19.22 -11.95
CA GLU A 79 -21.49 -20.28 -12.38
C GLU A 79 -20.48 -20.67 -11.28
N VAL A 80 -20.14 -19.76 -10.37
CA VAL A 80 -19.21 -20.03 -9.27
C VAL A 80 -19.91 -20.59 -8.03
N PHE A 81 -21.11 -20.09 -7.72
CA PHE A 81 -21.78 -20.33 -6.43
C PHE A 81 -23.14 -21.00 -6.52
N GLY A 82 -23.67 -21.25 -7.72
CA GLY A 82 -25.03 -21.77 -7.92
C GLY A 82 -25.30 -23.13 -7.26
N ASP A 83 -24.27 -23.95 -7.05
CA ASP A 83 -24.38 -25.26 -6.39
C ASP A 83 -24.03 -25.22 -4.88
N VAL A 84 -23.57 -24.08 -4.38
CA VAL A 84 -23.05 -23.93 -2.99
C VAL A 84 -24.05 -23.18 -2.09
N LEU A 85 -25.07 -22.53 -2.66
CA LEU A 85 -26.13 -21.77 -1.97
C LEU A 85 -27.51 -22.39 -2.21
#